data_AF-A0A7V8JCE1-F1
#
_entry.id   AF-A0A7V8JCE1-F1
#
_cell.length_a   1.000
_cell.length_b   1.000
_cell.length_c   1.000
_cell.angle_alpha   90.00
_cell.angle_beta   90.00
_cell.angle_gamma   90.00
#
_symmetry.space_group_name_H-M   'P 1'
#
loop_
_entity.id
_entity.type
_entity.pdbx_description
1 polymer ?
#
loop_
_entity_poly.entity_id
_entity_poly.type
_entity_poly.pdbx_seq_one_letter_code
_entity_poly.pdbx_strand_id
1 'polypeptide(L)'
;MGRLFRRGCFAVLFTALGAGLGIGLEHYLDRPKRLATRQALVIDGRPGDDRTYRLPPGTVLYFDRAFPEGHVRYRAYFYYRGEPEHDRLPLEAKHRGLLIVPAWLSAPEPDAPSLSSAGGGAGLPAPVGAER
;
A
#
# COMPACT_ATOMS: atom_id res chain seq x y z
N MET A 1 22.25 -46.89 -24.99
CA MET A 1 22.30 -45.42 -25.16
C MET A 1 21.27 -44.62 -24.33
N GLY A 2 20.33 -45.22 -23.59
CA GLY A 2 19.28 -44.45 -22.88
C GLY A 2 19.66 -43.71 -21.59
N ARG A 3 20.70 -44.14 -20.86
CA ARG A 3 21.08 -43.54 -19.55
C ARG A 3 21.76 -42.16 -19.66
N LEU A 4 22.55 -41.94 -20.71
CA LEU A 4 23.21 -40.66 -20.97
C LEU A 4 22.21 -39.60 -21.48
N PHE A 5 21.28 -40.01 -22.34
CA PHE A 5 20.21 -39.13 -22.84
C PHE A 5 19.27 -38.67 -21.70
N ARG A 6 18.91 -39.57 -20.78
CA ARG A 6 18.07 -39.22 -19.62
C ARG A 6 18.78 -38.21 -18.70
N ARG A 7 20.08 -38.40 -18.46
CA ARG A 7 20.90 -37.48 -17.64
C ARG A 7 21.02 -36.09 -18.28
N GLY A 8 21.19 -36.03 -19.61
CA GLY A 8 21.20 -34.78 -20.36
C GLY A 8 19.89 -34.00 -20.25
N CYS A 9 18.75 -34.67 -20.45
CA CYS A 9 17.43 -34.03 -20.29
C CYS A 9 17.20 -33.48 -18.88
N PHE A 10 17.57 -34.23 -17.84
CA PHE A 10 17.42 -33.75 -16.46
C PHE A 10 18.32 -32.55 -16.17
N ALA A 11 19.54 -32.51 -16.69
CA ALA A 11 20.43 -31.36 -16.54
C ALA A 11 19.86 -30.10 -17.21
N VAL A 12 19.31 -30.23 -18.43
CA VAL A 12 18.69 -29.11 -19.16
C VAL A 12 17.43 -28.63 -18.44
N LEU A 13 16.55 -29.55 -18.00
CA LEU A 13 15.34 -29.18 -17.25
C LEU A 13 15.65 -28.48 -15.93
N PHE A 14 16.66 -28.97 -15.18
CA PHE A 14 17.04 -28.35 -13.91
C PHE A 14 17.65 -26.96 -14.12
N THR A 15 18.40 -26.78 -15.20
CA THR A 15 18.99 -25.47 -15.57
C THR A 15 17.90 -24.48 -16.01
N ALA A 16 16.95 -24.94 -16.84
CA ALA A 16 15.82 -24.12 -17.29
C ALA A 16 14.88 -23.76 -16.12
N LEU A 17 14.61 -24.71 -15.23
CA LEU A 17 13.83 -24.49 -14.01
C LEU A 17 14.55 -23.48 -13.09
N GLY A 18 15.84 -23.66 -12.85
CA GLY A 18 16.64 -22.75 -12.02
C GLY A 18 16.71 -21.34 -12.58
N ALA A 19 16.90 -21.19 -13.90
CA ALA A 19 16.88 -19.89 -14.57
C ALA A 19 15.50 -19.22 -14.51
N GLY A 20 14.42 -19.98 -14.74
CA GLY A 20 13.05 -19.48 -14.62
C GLY A 20 12.69 -19.04 -13.20
N LEU A 21 13.10 -19.83 -12.19
CA LEU A 21 12.94 -19.48 -10.78
C LEU A 21 13.76 -18.25 -10.40
N GLY A 22 15.00 -18.13 -10.88
CA GLY A 22 15.86 -16.98 -10.63
C GLY A 22 15.27 -15.69 -11.16
N ILE A 23 14.89 -15.66 -12.44
CA ILE A 23 14.28 -14.48 -13.09
C ILE A 23 12.93 -14.14 -12.44
N GLY A 24 12.10 -15.14 -12.14
CA GLY A 24 10.81 -14.92 -11.47
C GLY A 24 10.98 -14.36 -10.05
N LEU A 25 11.98 -14.84 -9.32
CA LEU A 25 12.29 -14.37 -7.96
C LEU A 25 12.88 -12.95 -7.99
N GLU A 26 13.80 -12.65 -8.90
CA GLU A 26 14.36 -11.31 -9.07
C GLU A 26 13.26 -10.29 -9.38
N HIS A 27 12.35 -10.61 -10.30
CA HIS A 27 11.22 -9.74 -10.63
C HIS A 27 10.23 -9.57 -9.46
N TYR A 28 10.05 -10.62 -8.65
CA TYR A 28 9.25 -10.54 -7.44
C TYR A 28 9.91 -9.66 -6.36
N LEU A 29 11.25 -9.69 -6.27
CA LEU A 29 12.04 -8.92 -5.31
C LEU A 29 12.26 -7.46 -5.73
N ASP A 30 12.27 -7.15 -7.03
CA ASP A 30 12.48 -5.80 -7.57
C ASP A 30 11.24 -4.89 -7.51
N ARG A 31 10.20 -5.31 -6.78
CA ARG A 31 9.03 -4.47 -6.51
C ARG A 31 9.48 -3.21 -5.76
N PRO A 32 9.02 -2.01 -6.16
CA PRO A 32 9.37 -0.78 -5.47
C PRO A 32 8.91 -0.87 -4.02
N LYS A 33 9.88 -0.87 -3.09
CA LYS A 33 9.63 -1.00 -1.65
C LYS A 33 8.72 0.10 -1.12
N ARG A 34 8.66 1.24 -1.83
CA ARG A 34 7.87 2.42 -1.49
C ARG A 34 7.40 3.09 -2.78
N LEU A 35 6.18 3.58 -2.80
CA LEU A 35 5.64 4.36 -3.90
C LEU A 35 4.87 5.57 -3.35
N ALA A 36 5.03 6.71 -4.02
CA ALA A 36 4.26 7.91 -3.74
C ALA A 36 3.06 7.97 -4.69
N THR A 37 1.87 8.21 -4.16
CA THR A 37 0.66 8.34 -4.98
C THR A 37 0.76 9.59 -5.87
N ARG A 38 0.51 9.46 -7.17
CA ARG A 38 0.46 10.62 -8.09
C ARG A 38 -0.92 11.27 -8.13
N GLN A 39 -1.95 10.50 -7.82
CA GLN A 39 -3.35 10.90 -7.81
C GLN A 39 -3.99 10.48 -6.48
N ALA A 40 -5.14 11.08 -6.16
CA ALA A 40 -5.90 10.67 -4.98
C ALA A 40 -6.40 9.22 -5.16
N LEU A 41 -6.21 8.36 -4.17
CA LEU A 41 -6.76 6.99 -4.20
C LEU A 41 -8.07 6.98 -3.43
N VAL A 42 -9.09 6.31 -3.96
CA VAL A 42 -10.37 6.14 -3.28
C VAL A 42 -10.25 4.95 -2.33
N ILE A 43 -10.70 5.13 -1.08
CA ILE A 43 -10.80 4.08 -0.08
C ILE A 43 -12.25 3.59 -0.08
N ASP A 44 -12.45 2.31 -0.32
CA ASP A 44 -13.77 1.71 -0.27
C ASP A 44 -14.28 1.75 1.17
N GLY A 45 -15.38 2.48 1.38
CA GLY A 45 -16.03 2.65 2.66
C GLY A 45 -16.73 1.38 3.16
N ARG A 46 -17.27 1.43 4.37
CA ARG A 46 -18.12 0.36 4.89
C ARG A 46 -19.37 0.23 4.01
N PRO A 47 -19.84 -0.99 3.68
CA PRO A 47 -21.10 -1.17 2.97
C PRO A 47 -22.25 -0.45 3.71
N GLY A 48 -22.95 0.45 3.02
CA GLY A 48 -24.02 1.28 3.59
C GLY A 48 -23.59 2.64 4.13
N ASP A 49 -22.33 3.04 3.94
CA ASP A 49 -21.86 4.41 4.16
C ASP A 49 -21.75 5.15 2.83
N ASP A 50 -22.49 6.24 2.66
CA ASP A 50 -22.45 7.09 1.45
C ASP A 50 -21.22 8.01 1.41
N ARG A 51 -20.33 7.92 2.42
CA ARG A 51 -19.11 8.73 2.47
C ARG A 51 -18.05 8.21 1.52
N THR A 52 -17.48 9.13 0.75
CA THR A 52 -16.29 8.86 -0.07
C THR A 52 -15.04 9.19 0.71
N TYR A 53 -14.20 8.19 0.96
CA TYR A 53 -12.92 8.35 1.62
C TYR A 53 -11.80 8.39 0.57
N ARG A 54 -10.83 9.30 0.69
CA ARG A 54 -9.74 9.44 -0.29
C ARG A 54 -8.39 9.63 0.40
N LEU A 55 -7.36 8.93 -0.06
CA LEU A 55 -5.97 9.27 0.23
C LEU A 55 -5.50 10.39 -0.69
N PRO A 56 -4.87 11.44 -0.15
CA PRO A 56 -4.36 12.52 -0.98
C PRO A 56 -3.19 12.06 -1.88
N PRO A 57 -2.97 12.76 -3.01
CA PRO A 57 -1.75 12.60 -3.78
C PRO A 57 -0.53 12.93 -2.90
N GLY A 58 0.59 12.26 -3.16
CA GLY A 58 1.81 12.37 -2.38
C GLY A 58 1.88 11.44 -1.16
N THR A 59 0.84 10.63 -0.90
CA THR A 59 0.89 9.63 0.17
C THR A 59 1.92 8.55 -0.16
N VAL A 60 2.80 8.25 0.79
CA VAL A 60 3.81 7.19 0.65
C VAL A 60 3.23 5.85 1.11
N LEU A 61 3.11 4.92 0.18
CA LEU A 61 2.70 3.53 0.42
C LEU A 61 3.92 2.63 0.47
N TYR A 62 4.05 1.89 1.57
CA TYR A 62 5.15 0.95 1.81
C TYR A 62 4.69 -0.45 1.44
N PHE A 63 5.42 -1.12 0.56
CA PHE A 63 5.10 -2.50 0.19
C PHE A 63 5.17 -3.41 1.42
N ASP A 64 4.14 -4.23 1.61
CA ASP A 64 4.12 -5.25 2.67
C ASP A 64 4.17 -6.67 2.09
N ARG A 65 3.22 -7.02 1.22
CA ARG A 65 3.12 -8.36 0.63
C ARG A 65 2.32 -8.34 -0.66
N ALA A 66 2.75 -9.13 -1.64
CA ALA A 66 1.94 -9.49 -2.80
C ALA A 66 1.24 -10.83 -2.57
N PHE A 67 0.01 -10.95 -3.06
CA PHE A 67 -0.80 -12.16 -2.98
C PHE A 67 -0.87 -12.86 -4.35
N PRO A 68 -1.03 -14.19 -4.39
CA PRO A 68 -1.11 -14.94 -5.64
C PRO A 68 -2.32 -14.56 -6.52
N GLU A 69 -3.35 -13.95 -5.94
CA GLU A 69 -4.54 -13.44 -6.63
C GLU A 69 -4.29 -12.14 -7.42
N GLY A 70 -3.07 -11.61 -7.39
CA GLY A 70 -2.68 -10.41 -8.14
C GLY A 70 -2.85 -9.09 -7.37
N HIS A 71 -3.37 -9.13 -6.14
CA HIS A 71 -3.46 -7.96 -5.26
C HIS A 71 -2.20 -7.77 -4.43
N VAL A 72 -1.93 -6.53 -4.05
CA VAL A 72 -0.77 -6.16 -3.22
C VAL A 72 -1.24 -5.38 -2.01
N ARG A 73 -0.75 -5.77 -0.83
CA ARG A 73 -0.95 -5.04 0.40
C ARG A 73 0.16 -4.01 0.59
N TYR A 74 -0.27 -2.79 0.89
CA TYR A 74 0.60 -1.70 1.28
C TYR A 74 0.29 -1.25 2.72
N ARG A 75 1.28 -0.66 3.37
CA ARG A 75 1.14 0.05 4.65
C ARG A 75 1.28 1.55 4.41
N ALA A 76 0.42 2.33 5.04
CA ALA A 76 0.56 3.79 5.12
C ALA A 76 0.70 4.18 6.58
N TYR A 77 1.62 5.10 6.87
CA TYR A 77 1.86 5.62 8.21
C TYR A 77 1.39 7.06 8.27
N PHE A 78 0.55 7.35 9.27
CA PHE A 78 0.02 8.69 9.51
C PHE A 78 0.45 9.15 10.89
N TYR A 79 0.89 10.40 10.97
CA TYR A 79 1.01 11.09 12.24
C TYR A 79 -0.34 11.70 12.58
N TYR A 80 -0.87 11.35 13.74
CA TYR A 80 -2.08 11.95 14.28
C TYR A 80 -1.71 12.79 15.50
N ARG A 81 -2.30 13.98 15.64
CA ARG A 81 -2.12 14.85 16.79
C ARG A 81 -3.42 14.89 17.59
N GLY A 82 -3.36 14.47 18.86
CA GLY A 82 -4.49 14.42 19.77
C GLY A 82 -4.98 12.99 20.03
N GLU A 83 -6.19 12.86 20.56
CA GLU A 83 -6.86 11.58 20.77
C GLU A 83 -7.97 11.39 19.73
N PRO A 84 -7.91 10.36 18.88
CA PRO A 84 -8.94 10.13 17.87
C PRO A 84 -10.23 9.63 18.53
N GLU A 85 -11.36 10.05 17.97
CA GLU A 85 -12.65 9.42 18.26
C GLU A 85 -12.57 7.96 17.82
N HIS A 86 -12.89 7.04 18.74
CA HIS A 86 -12.66 5.61 18.55
C HIS A 86 -13.75 4.79 19.21
N ASP A 87 -14.15 3.71 18.55
CA ASP A 87 -14.94 2.66 19.16
C ASP A 87 -14.03 1.62 19.81
N ARG A 88 -14.43 1.09 20.96
CA ARG A 88 -13.73 -0.05 21.57
C ARG A 88 -14.01 -1.32 20.79
N LEU A 89 -13.01 -1.79 20.05
CA LEU A 89 -13.08 -3.10 19.37
C LEU A 89 -12.65 -4.21 20.35
N PRO A 90 -13.53 -5.16 20.70
CA PRO A 90 -13.14 -6.27 21.55
C PRO A 90 -12.08 -7.13 20.84
N LEU A 91 -10.93 -7.28 21.50
CA LEU A 91 -9.83 -8.13 21.03
C LEU A 91 -10.22 -9.60 21.22
N GLU A 92 -10.94 -10.17 20.25
CA GLU A 92 -11.17 -11.60 20.25
C GLU A 92 -9.85 -12.37 20.08
N ALA A 93 -9.66 -13.46 20.83
CA ALA A 93 -8.45 -14.29 20.78
C ALA A 93 -8.11 -14.80 19.37
N LYS A 94 -9.11 -14.96 18.50
CA LYS A 94 -8.95 -15.35 17.09
C LYS A 94 -8.14 -14.35 16.26
N HIS A 95 -8.08 -13.08 16.66
CA HIS A 95 -7.37 -12.04 15.94
C HIS A 95 -5.91 -11.87 16.40
N ARG A 96 -5.46 -12.58 17.45
CA ARG A 96 -4.08 -12.49 18.01
C ARG A 96 -3.53 -11.05 18.12
N GLY A 97 -4.38 -10.07 18.41
CA GLY A 97 -4.00 -8.66 18.50
C GLY A 97 -3.78 -7.92 17.17
N LEU A 98 -4.03 -8.56 16.02
CA LEU A 98 -3.98 -7.96 14.69
C LEU A 98 -5.32 -8.13 13.98
N LEU A 99 -6.24 -7.19 14.21
CA LEU A 99 -7.41 -7.03 13.34
C LEU A 99 -7.05 -6.06 12.21
N ILE A 100 -6.70 -6.60 11.05
CA ILE A 100 -6.53 -5.82 9.82
C ILE A 100 -7.84 -5.94 9.04
N VAL A 101 -8.68 -4.91 9.11
CA VAL A 101 -9.85 -4.80 8.23
C VAL A 101 -9.33 -4.32 6.87
N PRO A 102 -9.43 -5.13 5.80
CA PRO A 102 -8.92 -4.72 4.50
C PRO A 102 -9.78 -3.56 3.96
N ALA A 103 -9.17 -2.39 3.83
CA ALA A 103 -9.73 -1.29 3.07
C ALA A 103 -9.14 -1.36 1.64
N TRP A 104 -10.01 -1.52 0.65
CA TRP A 104 -9.60 -1.58 -0.75
C TRP A 104 -9.31 -0.17 -1.29
N LEU A 105 -8.31 -0.09 -2.16
CA LEU A 105 -7.89 1.15 -2.80
C LEU A 105 -8.12 1.07 -4.30
N SER A 106 -8.82 2.05 -4.85
CA SER A 106 -9.09 2.17 -6.27
C SER A 106 -8.59 3.51 -6.83
N ALA A 107 -8.30 3.53 -8.14
CA ALA A 107 -8.04 4.77 -8.84
C ALA A 107 -9.32 5.62 -8.87
N PRO A 108 -9.21 6.96 -8.82
CA PRO A 108 -10.38 7.81 -8.98
C PRO A 108 -10.90 7.66 -10.42
N GLU A 109 -12.21 7.73 -10.59
CA GLU A 109 -12.82 7.85 -11.91
C GLU A 109 -12.24 9.10 -12.63
N PRO A 110 -11.93 9.06 -13.94
CA PRO A 110 -11.30 10.15 -14.67
C PRO A 110 -11.96 11.54 -14.49
N ASP A 111 -13.26 11.60 -14.23
CA ASP A 111 -14.01 12.85 -14.06
C ASP A 111 -14.30 13.21 -12.59
N ALA A 112 -13.72 12.48 -11.64
CA ALA A 112 -13.91 12.77 -10.23
C ALA A 112 -13.17 14.08 -9.85
N PRO A 113 -13.84 15.06 -9.21
CA PRO A 113 -13.21 16.33 -8.85
C PRO A 113 -12.01 16.05 -7.95
N SER A 114 -10.82 16.46 -8.41
CA SER A 114 -9.63 16.49 -7.57
C SER A 114 -9.81 17.61 -6.55
N LEU A 115 -9.79 17.26 -5.26
CA LEU A 115 -9.65 18.27 -4.22
C LEU A 115 -8.21 18.76 -4.30
N SER A 116 -7.96 19.70 -5.20
CA SER A 116 -6.81 20.59 -5.14
C SER A 116 -6.79 21.16 -3.74
N SER A 117 -5.62 21.09 -3.09
CA SER A 117 -5.36 21.67 -1.78
C SER A 117 -5.54 23.19 -1.84
N ALA A 118 -6.79 23.65 -1.79
CA ALA A 118 -7.16 25.03 -1.57
C ALA A 118 -7.06 25.30 -0.07
N GLY A 119 -5.92 25.85 0.33
CA GLY A 119 -5.61 26.22 1.69
C GLY A 119 -4.24 26.88 1.79
N GLY A 120 -3.99 27.85 0.88
CA GLY A 120 -2.85 28.75 0.95
C GLY A 120 -2.82 29.52 2.29
N GLY A 121 -1.61 29.92 2.66
CA GLY A 121 -1.24 30.47 3.97
C GLY A 121 -2.24 31.47 4.57
N ALA A 122 -2.76 31.11 5.73
CA ALA A 122 -3.37 32.04 6.67
C ALA A 122 -2.38 32.28 7.82
N GLY A 123 -1.74 33.45 7.77
CA GLY A 123 -1.19 34.23 8.87
C GLY A 123 -0.57 33.50 10.07
N LEU A 124 0.76 33.44 10.08
CA LEU A 124 1.51 33.46 11.33
C LEU A 124 1.26 34.84 11.98
N PRO A 125 0.69 34.96 13.19
CA PRO A 125 0.72 36.24 13.88
C PRO A 125 2.17 36.53 14.32
N ALA A 126 2.65 37.73 13.99
CA ALA A 126 3.97 38.22 14.38
C ALA A 126 4.13 38.24 15.91
N PRO A 127 5.34 38.01 16.44
CA PRO A 127 5.60 38.15 17.87
C PRO A 127 5.40 39.61 18.29
N VAL A 128 4.52 39.81 19.27
CA VAL A 128 4.32 41.09 19.97
C VAL A 128 5.65 41.55 20.53
N GLY A 129 6.03 42.78 20.15
CA GLY A 129 7.29 43.41 20.50
C GLY A 129 7.52 43.50 22.00
N ALA A 130 8.75 43.18 22.37
CA ALA A 130 9.37 43.69 23.57
C ALA A 130 9.78 45.15 23.31
N GLU A 131 9.12 46.11 23.97
CA GLU A 131 9.73 47.40 24.30
C GLU A 131 9.28 47.84 25.69
N ARG A 132 10.29 47.88 26.57
CA ARG A 132 10.53 48.72 27.76
C ARG A 132 9.37 49.21 28.62
#